data_AF-A0A535H0A9-F1
#
_entry.id   AF-A0A535H0A9-F1
#
_cell.length_a   1.000
_cell.length_b   1.000
_cell.length_c   1.000
_cell.angle_alpha   90.00
_cell.angle_beta   90.00
_cell.angle_gamma   90.00
#
_symmetry.space_group_name_H-M   'P 1'
#
loop_
_entity.id
_entity.type
_entity.pdbx_description
1 polymer ?
#
loop_
_entity_poly.entity_id
_entity_poly.type
_entity_poly.pdbx_seq_one_letter_code
_entity_poly.pdbx_strand_id
1 'polypeptide(L)'
;MAETKLIRSLRAVRQFSDREVPDDVLRDILDTGRWTGSSKNTQPWDLIVVKNRETLAALAKCGQFAGHLATAPLAIALVMRGDDAWSGMDEG
;
A
#
# COMPACT_ATOMS: atom_id res chain seq x y z
N MET A 1 2.48 -12.81 23.58
CA MET A 1 1.77 -13.31 22.39
C MET A 1 2.56 -12.88 21.16
N ALA A 2 2.68 -13.75 20.16
CA ALA A 2 3.57 -13.56 19.01
C ALA A 2 3.09 -12.41 18.09
N GLU A 3 1.78 -12.24 18.00
CA GLU A 3 1.04 -11.27 17.20
C GLU A 3 1.37 -9.84 17.63
N THR A 4 1.32 -9.56 18.93
CA THR A 4 1.68 -8.25 19.48
C THR A 4 3.16 -7.92 19.25
N LYS A 5 4.04 -8.92 19.27
CA LYS A 5 5.48 -8.73 19.01
C LYS A 5 5.72 -8.33 17.55
N LEU A 6 4.98 -8.93 16.60
CA LEU A 6 5.04 -8.58 15.19
C LEU A 6 4.72 -7.10 14.97
N ILE A 7 3.56 -6.65 15.47
CA ILE A 7 3.11 -5.25 15.33
C ILE A 7 4.12 -4.27 15.95
N ARG A 8 4.64 -4.58 17.15
CA ARG A 8 5.64 -3.74 17.83
C ARG A 8 7.01 -3.70 17.15
N SER A 9 7.30 -4.67 16.29
CA SER A 9 8.57 -4.76 15.58
C SER A 9 8.58 -4.07 14.21
N LEU A 10 7.44 -3.53 13.78
CA LEU A 10 7.27 -2.92 12.47
C LEU A 10 8.27 -1.76 12.27
N ARG A 11 8.93 -1.74 11.10
CA ARG A 11 9.88 -0.70 10.71
C ARG A 11 9.50 -0.13 9.36
N ALA A 12 9.65 1.18 9.20
CA ALA A 12 9.56 1.83 7.90
C ALA A 12 10.83 1.54 7.09
N VAL A 13 10.75 0.56 6.19
CA VAL A 13 11.84 0.17 5.28
C VAL A 13 11.84 1.08 4.05
N ARG A 14 13.01 1.59 3.65
CA ARG A 14 13.19 2.49 2.49
C ARG A 14 14.31 2.03 1.54
N GLN A 15 14.82 0.82 1.75
CA GLN A 15 15.83 0.18 0.93
C GLN A 15 15.35 -1.23 0.64
N PHE A 16 15.26 -1.57 -0.65
CA PHE A 16 14.72 -2.84 -1.11
C PHE A 16 15.77 -3.55 -1.95
N SER A 17 15.74 -4.88 -1.90
CA SER A 17 16.46 -5.69 -2.88
C SER A 17 15.70 -5.71 -4.21
N ASP A 18 16.39 -6.06 -5.30
CA ASP A 18 15.77 -6.26 -6.62
C ASP A 18 14.92 -7.53 -6.74
N ARG A 19 14.80 -8.32 -5.66
CA ARG A 19 13.96 -9.52 -5.63
C ARG A 19 12.49 -9.15 -5.85
N GLU A 20 11.88 -9.76 -6.85
CA GLU A 20 10.45 -9.65 -7.09
C GLU A 20 9.63 -10.30 -5.97
N VAL A 21 8.47 -9.71 -5.70
CA VAL A 21 7.49 -10.28 -4.76
C VAL A 21 6.68 -11.34 -5.51
N PRO A 22 6.63 -12.59 -5.01
CA PRO A 22 5.78 -13.63 -5.59
C PRO A 22 4.31 -13.23 -5.63
N ASP A 23 3.60 -13.62 -6.70
CA ASP A 23 2.21 -13.18 -6.90
C ASP A 23 1.23 -13.78 -5.87
N ASP A 24 1.51 -14.97 -5.33
CA ASP A 24 0.73 -15.57 -4.25
C ASP A 24 0.85 -14.76 -2.95
N VAL A 25 2.07 -14.33 -2.60
CA VAL A 25 2.33 -13.44 -1.46
C VAL A 25 1.63 -12.09 -1.67
N LEU A 26 1.69 -11.54 -2.88
CA LEU A 26 1.01 -10.28 -3.19
C LEU A 26 -0.52 -10.42 -3.07
N ARG A 27 -1.11 -11.51 -3.55
CA ARG A 27 -2.55 -11.77 -3.41
C ARG A 27 -2.96 -11.89 -1.95
N ASP A 28 -2.20 -12.63 -1.14
CA ASP A 28 -2.46 -12.79 0.29
C ASP A 28 -2.48 -11.44 1.04
N ILE A 29 -1.53 -10.56 0.72
CA ILE A 29 -1.49 -9.18 1.26
C ILE A 29 -2.75 -8.40 0.86
N LEU A 30 -3.15 -8.46 -0.41
CA LEU A 30 -4.30 -7.71 -0.91
C LEU A 30 -5.62 -8.24 -0.34
N ASP A 31 -5.77 -9.56 -0.25
CA ASP A 31 -6.96 -10.22 0.30
C ASP A 31 -7.10 -9.93 1.79
N THR A 32 -6.01 -10.03 2.55
CA THR A 32 -5.98 -9.69 3.98
C THR A 32 -6.25 -8.20 4.19
N GLY A 33 -5.67 -7.33 3.36
CA GLY A 33 -5.89 -5.88 3.43
C GLY A 33 -7.36 -5.48 3.28
N ARG A 34 -8.09 -6.16 2.40
CA ARG A 34 -9.54 -5.95 2.19
C ARG A 34 -10.40 -6.33 3.38
N TRP A 35 -9.89 -7.10 4.33
CA TRP A 35 -10.62 -7.44 5.56
C TRP A 35 -10.61 -6.30 6.58
N THR A 36 -9.90 -5.20 6.32
CA THR A 36 -9.99 -4.01 7.16
C THR A 36 -11.42 -3.46 7.19
N GLY A 37 -11.85 -3.00 8.36
CA GLY A 37 -13.18 -2.41 8.52
C GLY A 37 -13.32 -1.12 7.71
N SER A 38 -14.50 -0.88 7.14
CA SER A 38 -14.93 0.41 6.57
C SER A 38 -16.26 0.85 7.18
N SER A 39 -16.50 2.15 7.20
CA SER A 39 -17.79 2.73 7.54
C SER A 39 -18.89 2.13 6.68
N LYS A 40 -19.92 1.56 7.30
CA LYS A 40 -21.04 0.87 6.62
C LYS A 40 -20.60 -0.23 5.64
N ASN A 41 -19.36 -0.74 5.78
CA ASN A 41 -18.74 -1.71 4.89
C ASN A 41 -18.70 -1.27 3.40
N THR A 42 -18.58 0.03 3.13
CA THR A 42 -18.55 0.58 1.76
C THR A 42 -17.30 0.18 0.98
N GLN A 43 -16.20 -0.09 1.69
CA GLN A 43 -14.90 -0.45 1.11
C GLN A 43 -14.50 0.51 -0.04
N PRO A 44 -14.40 1.83 0.22
CA PRO A 44 -14.29 2.85 -0.82
C PRO A 44 -12.90 2.91 -1.49
N TRP A 45 -11.99 2.01 -1.11
CA TRP A 45 -10.61 2.01 -1.55
C TRP A 45 -10.39 1.12 -2.78
N ASP A 46 -9.61 1.65 -3.73
CA ASP A 46 -8.97 0.89 -4.79
C ASP A 46 -7.50 0.66 -4.44
N LEU A 47 -7.08 -0.61 -4.47
CA LEU A 47 -5.67 -1.00 -4.28
C LEU A 47 -5.03 -1.23 -5.66
N ILE A 48 -4.17 -0.30 -6.08
CA ILE A 48 -3.51 -0.35 -7.39
C ILE A 48 -2.07 -0.85 -7.22
N VAL A 49 -1.79 -2.02 -7.80
CA VAL A 49 -0.42 -2.57 -7.85
C VAL A 49 0.35 -1.94 -8.99
N VAL A 50 1.47 -1.28 -8.67
CA VAL A 50 2.38 -0.66 -9.63
C VAL A 50 3.69 -1.44 -9.66
N LYS A 51 3.91 -2.19 -10.76
CA LYS A 51 5.19 -2.88 -11.05
C LYS A 51 6.02 -2.18 -12.13
N ASN A 52 5.42 -1.27 -12.91
CA ASN A 52 6.11 -0.57 -13.99
C ASN A 52 7.19 0.38 -13.42
N ARG A 53 8.44 0.20 -13.87
CA ARG A 53 9.60 0.94 -13.36
C ARG A 53 9.55 2.44 -13.65
N GLU A 54 9.05 2.85 -14.81
CA GLU A 54 8.91 4.26 -15.16
C GLU A 54 7.85 4.93 -14.29
N THR A 55 6.72 4.25 -14.06
CA THR A 55 5.67 4.74 -13.15
C THR A 55 6.19 4.86 -11.71
N LEU A 56 6.94 3.89 -11.21
CA LEU A 56 7.57 3.96 -9.88
C LEU A 56 8.56 5.13 -9.76
N ALA A 57 9.38 5.35 -10.78
CA ALA A 57 10.31 6.47 -10.83
C ALA A 57 9.59 7.83 -10.91
N ALA A 58 8.42 7.89 -11.55
CA ALA A 58 7.58 9.08 -11.55
C ALA A 58 6.95 9.33 -10.17
N LEU A 59 6.35 8.31 -9.56
CA LEU A 59 5.74 8.37 -8.23
C LEU A 59 6.75 8.79 -7.15
N ALA A 60 8.01 8.35 -7.27
CA ALA A 60 9.08 8.74 -6.36
C ALA A 60 9.33 10.26 -6.30
N LYS A 61 8.89 11.01 -7.31
CA LYS A 61 9.01 12.47 -7.41
C LYS A 61 7.78 13.22 -6.91
N CYS A 62 6.67 12.53 -6.64
CA CYS A 62 5.40 13.16 -6.24
C CYS A 62 5.36 13.57 -4.77
N GLY A 63 6.28 13.10 -3.92
CA GLY A 63 6.29 13.41 -2.50
C GLY A 63 7.69 13.64 -1.96
N GLN A 64 7.82 14.57 -1.00
CA GLN A 64 9.10 14.96 -0.38
C GLN A 64 9.92 13.78 0.15
N PHE A 65 9.26 12.69 0.55
CA PHE A 65 9.90 11.52 1.16
C PHE A 65 9.65 10.21 0.39
N ALA A 66 9.21 10.31 -0.87
CA ALA A 66 8.81 9.16 -1.69
C ALA A 66 9.96 8.55 -2.52
N GLY A 67 11.19 9.07 -2.42
CA GLY A 67 12.31 8.67 -3.27
C GLY A 67 12.62 7.17 -3.31
N HIS A 68 12.30 6.44 -2.23
CA HIS A 68 12.48 5.00 -2.11
C HIS A 68 11.59 4.17 -3.07
N LEU A 69 10.52 4.76 -3.62
CA LEU A 69 9.68 4.09 -4.62
C LEU A 69 10.43 3.79 -5.92
N ALA A 70 11.43 4.60 -6.28
CA ALA A 70 12.19 4.44 -7.53
C ALA A 70 12.95 3.10 -7.59
N THR A 71 13.35 2.56 -6.43
CA THR A 71 14.09 1.30 -6.31
C THR A 71 13.25 0.16 -5.74
N ALA A 72 12.00 0.42 -5.37
CA ALA A 72 11.11 -0.62 -4.86
C ALA A 72 10.75 -1.64 -5.98
N PRO A 73 10.63 -2.94 -5.67
CA PRO A 73 10.19 -3.93 -6.65
C PRO A 73 8.74 -3.73 -7.11
N LEU A 74 7.90 -3.16 -6.24
CA LEU A 74 6.53 -2.71 -6.54
C LEU A 74 6.08 -1.65 -5.54
N ALA A 75 4.98 -0.97 -5.85
CA ALA A 75 4.22 -0.16 -4.90
C ALA A 75 2.73 -0.56 -4.94
N ILE A 76 2.03 -0.38 -3.81
CA ILE A 76 0.57 -0.47 -3.75
C ILE A 76 0.07 0.94 -3.45
N ALA A 77 -0.64 1.54 -4.40
CA ALA A 77 -1.29 2.83 -4.21
C ALA A 77 -2.71 2.58 -3.67
N LEU A 78 -3.02 3.21 -2.54
CA LEU A 78 -4.37 3.29 -1.99
C LEU A 78 -5.04 4.53 -2.60
N VAL A 79 -6.12 4.33 -3.34
CA VAL A 79 -6.86 5.41 -4.01
C VAL A 79 -8.29 5.40 -3.52
N MET A 80 -8.82 6.58 -3.24
CA MET A 80 -10.23 6.80 -2.89
C MET A 80 -10.79 7.87 -3.81
N ARG A 81 -12.06 7.75 -4.17
CA ARG A 81 -12.68 8.59 -5.20
C ARG A 81 -12.86 10.05 -4.77
N GLY A 82 -12.87 10.33 -3.46
CA GLY A 82 -12.92 11.68 -2.90
C GLY A 82 -14.12 12.52 -3.34
N ASP A 83 -15.13 11.89 -3.96
CA ASP A 83 -16.30 12.52 -4.58
C ASP A 83 -17.51 12.57 -3.64
N ASP A 84 -17.44 11.92 -2.47
CA ASP A 84 -18.42 12.07 -1.40
C ASP A 84 -17.78 12.31 -0.02
N ALA A 85 -18.45 13.12 0.80
CA ALA A 85 -17.99 13.48 2.14
C ALA A 85 -17.99 12.30 3.13
N TRP A 86 -18.54 11.14 2.74
CA TRP A 86 -18.64 9.96 3.59
C TRP A 86 -17.42 9.05 3.45
N SER A 87 -16.83 8.98 2.25
CA SER A 87 -15.59 8.27 1.95
C SER A 87 -14.42 8.84 2.75
N GLY A 88 -14.46 10.14 3.06
CA GLY A 88 -13.51 10.82 3.95
C GLY A 88 -13.39 10.23 5.35
N MET A 89 -14.40 9.51 5.85
CA MET A 89 -14.30 8.85 7.17
C MET A 89 -13.36 7.64 7.15
N ASP A 90 -13.14 7.05 5.98
CA ASP A 90 -12.23 5.92 5.79
C ASP A 90 -10.87 6.37 5.18
N GLU A 91 -10.64 7.69 5.01
CA GLU A 91 -9.44 8.24 4.37
C GLU A 91 -8.18 8.20 5.26
N GLY A 92 -8.34 8.18 6.58
CA GLY A 92 -7.23 8.05 7.55
C GLY A 92 -6.43 9.33 7.76
#